data_AF-X1P3S6-F1
#
_entry.id   AF-X1P3S6-F1
#
_cell.length_a   1.000
_cell.length_b   1.000
_cell.length_c   1.000
_cell.angle_alpha   90.00
_cell.angle_beta   90.00
_cell.angle_gamma   90.00
#
_symmetry.space_group_name_H-M   'P 1'
#
loop_
_entity.id
_entity.type
_entity.pdbx_description
1 polymer ?
#
loop_
_entity_poly.entity_id
_entity_poly.type
_entity_poly.pdbx_seq_one_letter_code
_entity_poly.pdbx_strand_id
1 'polypeptide(L)'
;MPQQLIKVRPTKIELVKLKRRLKLAQRVQKIVKDRLSILTMEFLQTARETVEAKRKLVDAFSEAYKALSMATGYHGYIALEKELIATEADPKVVAGSRNIAGVRIPSFELRGNGKPMRGYNLVDT
;
A
#
# COMPACT_ATOMS: atom_id res chain seq x y z
N MET A 1 16.73 -2.09 40.46
CA MET A 1 17.68 -3.17 40.11
C MET A 1 18.96 -2.59 39.51
N PRO A 2 19.97 -2.16 40.28
CA PRO A 2 21.17 -1.58 39.69
C PRO A 2 22.35 -2.56 39.78
N GLN A 3 22.56 -3.40 38.77
CA GLN A 3 23.88 -4.01 38.56
C GLN A 3 24.04 -4.46 37.10
N GLN A 4 24.38 -3.52 36.23
CA GLN A 4 25.05 -3.84 34.96
C GLN A 4 26.32 -3.01 34.87
N LEU A 5 27.22 -3.23 35.80
CA LEU A 5 28.61 -2.82 35.64
C LEU A 5 29.17 -3.67 34.49
N ILE A 6 29.34 -3.06 33.32
CA ILE A 6 30.17 -3.63 32.26
C ILE A 6 31.51 -3.94 32.91
N LYS A 7 31.89 -5.22 32.96
CA LYS A 7 33.10 -5.69 33.65
C LYS A 7 34.33 -5.26 32.83
N VAL A 8 34.78 -4.02 33.05
CA VAL A 8 35.99 -3.45 32.43
C VAL A 8 37.01 -3.09 33.49
N ARG A 9 38.29 -3.18 33.13
CA ARG A 9 39.39 -2.75 33.99
C ARG A 9 39.31 -1.24 34.20
N PRO A 10 39.48 -0.73 35.44
CA PRO A 10 39.35 0.70 35.75
C PRO A 10 40.56 1.50 35.22
N THR A 11 40.59 1.71 33.90
CA THR A 11 41.65 2.45 33.21
C THR A 11 41.06 3.66 32.48
N LYS A 12 41.85 4.74 32.34
CA LYS A 12 41.42 5.95 31.62
C LYS A 12 41.02 5.66 30.17
N ILE A 13 41.69 4.70 29.52
CA ILE A 13 41.39 4.29 28.14
C ILE A 13 39.99 3.65 28.05
N GLU A 14 39.64 2.75 28.97
CA GLU A 14 38.31 2.13 29.02
C GLU A 14 37.20 3.15 29.31
N LEU A 15 37.47 4.14 30.18
CA LEU A 15 36.53 5.24 30.42
C LEU A 15 36.25 6.05 29.14
N VAL A 16 37.28 6.35 28.35
CA VAL A 16 37.12 7.07 27.07
C VAL A 16 36.31 6.24 26.07
N LYS A 17 36.56 4.93 25.96
CA LYS A 17 35.79 4.02 25.09
C LYS A 17 34.32 3.96 25.51
N LEU A 18 34.03 3.83 26.81
CA LEU A 18 32.67 3.81 27.33
C LEU A 18 31.93 5.13 27.08
N LYS A 19 32.58 6.28 27.31
CA LYS A 19 32.00 7.60 27.00
C LYS A 19 31.67 7.75 25.51
N ARG A 20 32.54 7.27 24.62
CA ARG A 20 32.27 7.24 23.17
C ARG A 20 31.07 6.34 22.84
N ARG A 21 31.01 5.13 23.41
CA ARG A 21 29.90 4.19 23.23
C ARG A 21 28.58 4.77 23.71
N LEU A 22 28.56 5.45 24.85
CA LEU A 22 27.36 6.13 25.38
C LEU A 22 26.88 7.23 24.42
N LYS A 23 27.78 8.10 23.96
CA LYS A 23 27.43 9.17 23.00
C LYS A 23 26.94 8.63 21.65
N LEU A 24 27.44 7.48 21.22
CA LEU A 24 26.94 6.79 20.03
C LEU A 24 25.56 6.19 20.27
N ALA A 25 25.36 5.48 21.38
CA ALA A 25 24.08 4.88 21.73
C ALA A 25 22.96 5.93 21.85
N GLN A 26 23.24 7.07 22.47
CA GLN A 26 22.30 8.19 22.56
C GLN A 26 21.90 8.73 21.17
N ARG A 27 22.86 8.83 20.24
CA ARG A 27 22.59 9.26 18.86
C ARG A 27 21.76 8.23 18.10
N VAL A 28 22.10 6.94 18.20
CA VAL A 28 21.33 5.86 17.56
C VAL A 28 19.90 5.83 18.10
N GLN A 29 19.72 5.97 19.41
CA GLN A 29 18.40 6.02 20.02
C GLN A 29 17.56 7.17 19.46
N LYS A 30 18.15 8.35 19.28
CA LYS A 30 17.45 9.49 18.65
C LYS A 30 17.03 9.17 17.22
N ILE A 31 17.95 8.65 16.40
CA ILE A 31 17.66 8.28 14.99
C ILE A 31 16.53 7.24 14.90
N VAL A 32 16.53 6.23 15.78
CA VAL A 32 15.48 5.19 15.79
C VAL A 32 14.14 5.77 16.18
N LYS A 33 14.09 6.67 17.17
CA LYS A 33 12.86 7.38 17.55
C LYS A 33 12.33 8.23 16.40
N ASP A 34 13.20 8.98 15.73
CA ASP A 34 12.82 9.83 14.60
C ASP A 34 12.26 8.98 13.42
N ARG A 35 12.92 7.85 13.10
CA ARG A 35 12.42 6.91 12.07
C ARG A 35 11.07 6.32 12.44
N LEU A 36 10.88 5.93 13.70
CA LEU A 36 9.59 5.41 14.17
C LEU A 36 8.49 6.46 13.98
N SER A 37 8.73 7.71 14.36
CA SER A 37 7.75 8.80 14.19
C SER A 37 7.38 9.04 12.72
N ILE A 38 8.34 8.96 11.80
CA ILE A 38 8.05 9.09 10.35
C ILE A 38 7.18 7.92 9.88
N LEU A 39 7.54 6.69 10.26
CA LEU A 39 6.80 5.50 9.85
C LEU A 39 5.38 5.47 10.43
N THR A 40 5.17 5.90 11.67
CA THR A 40 3.83 5.95 12.27
C THR A 40 2.94 6.98 11.60
N MET A 41 3.51 8.15 11.23
CA MET A 41 2.78 9.18 10.50
C MET A 41 2.35 8.69 9.12
N GLU A 42 3.25 8.09 8.35
CA GLU A 42 2.97 7.51 7.03
C GLU A 42 1.94 6.38 7.11
N PHE A 43 2.04 5.53 8.13
CA PHE A 43 1.06 4.47 8.37
C PHE A 43 -0.35 5.04 8.62
N LEU A 44 -0.48 6.01 9.52
CA LEU A 44 -1.78 6.62 9.82
C LEU A 44 -2.37 7.36 8.62
N GLN A 45 -1.52 8.02 7.83
CA GLN A 45 -1.93 8.68 6.60
C GLN A 45 -2.48 7.65 5.58
N THR A 46 -1.73 6.59 5.33
CA THR A 46 -2.13 5.50 4.42
C THR A 46 -3.41 4.81 4.90
N ALA A 47 -3.56 4.61 6.22
CA ALA A 47 -4.76 4.02 6.80
C ALA A 47 -6.01 4.87 6.56
N ARG A 48 -5.90 6.21 6.69
CA ARG A 48 -7.00 7.13 6.37
C ARG A 48 -7.38 7.07 4.89
N GLU A 49 -6.39 7.14 4.01
CA GLU A 49 -6.59 7.03 2.55
C GLU A 49 -7.24 5.71 2.17
N THR A 50 -6.86 4.60 2.83
CA THR A 50 -7.45 3.28 2.60
C THR A 50 -8.93 3.25 2.97
N VAL A 51 -9.32 3.88 4.09
CA VAL A 51 -10.73 3.95 4.50
C VAL A 51 -11.55 4.78 3.52
N GLU A 52 -11.01 5.91 3.06
CA GLU A 52 -11.69 6.76 2.07
C GLU A 52 -11.84 6.04 0.72
N ALA A 53 -10.76 5.40 0.24
CA ALA A 53 -10.78 4.61 -0.99
C ALA A 53 -11.78 3.46 -0.90
N LYS A 54 -11.87 2.78 0.26
CA LYS A 54 -12.85 1.72 0.49
C LYS A 54 -14.28 2.23 0.41
N ARG A 55 -14.57 3.41 0.98
CA ARG A 55 -15.92 4.02 0.88
C ARG A 55 -16.29 4.30 -0.58
N LYS A 56 -15.41 4.99 -1.31
CA LYS A 56 -15.61 5.28 -2.75
C LYS A 56 -15.81 4.00 -3.57
N LEU A 57 -15.06 2.95 -3.25
CA LEU A 57 -15.20 1.65 -3.91
C LEU A 57 -16.59 1.05 -3.64
N VAL A 58 -17.03 1.01 -2.38
CA VAL A 58 -18.36 0.46 -2.04
C VAL A 58 -19.49 1.23 -2.73
N ASP A 59 -19.39 2.56 -2.79
CA ASP A 59 -20.38 3.40 -3.48
C ASP A 59 -20.42 3.10 -4.99
N ALA A 60 -19.25 3.05 -5.64
CA ALA A 60 -19.15 2.71 -7.07
C ALA A 60 -19.68 1.28 -7.38
N PHE A 61 -19.37 0.31 -6.51
CA PHE A 61 -19.91 -1.05 -6.66
C PHE A 61 -21.42 -1.09 -6.48
N SER A 62 -21.98 -0.34 -5.53
CA SER A 62 -23.42 -0.25 -5.32
C SER A 62 -24.15 0.26 -6.56
N GLU A 63 -23.60 1.29 -7.21
CA GLU A 63 -24.13 1.82 -8.48
C GLU A 63 -24.00 0.81 -9.62
N ALA A 64 -22.83 0.17 -9.77
CA ALA A 64 -22.59 -0.83 -10.79
C ALA A 64 -23.52 -2.05 -10.64
N TYR A 65 -23.75 -2.54 -9.43
CA TYR A 65 -24.67 -3.66 -9.17
C TYR A 65 -26.13 -3.30 -9.45
N LYS A 66 -26.55 -2.07 -9.17
CA LYS A 66 -27.89 -1.59 -9.54
C LYS A 66 -28.06 -1.56 -11.06
N ALA A 67 -27.07 -1.01 -11.78
CA ALA A 67 -27.07 -1.01 -13.24
C ALA A 67 -27.09 -2.44 -13.82
N LEU A 68 -26.29 -3.34 -13.26
CA LEU A 68 -26.26 -4.75 -13.65
C LEU A 68 -27.63 -5.43 -13.42
N SER A 69 -28.27 -5.18 -12.28
CA SER A 69 -29.59 -5.74 -11.95
C SER A 69 -30.66 -5.27 -12.93
N MET A 70 -30.65 -3.98 -13.29
CA MET A 70 -31.57 -3.43 -14.29
C MET A 70 -31.31 -4.05 -15.66
N ALA A 71 -30.06 -4.06 -16.12
CA ALA A 71 -29.69 -4.65 -17.42
C ALA A 71 -30.08 -6.14 -17.51
N THR A 72 -29.88 -6.89 -16.44
CA THR A 72 -30.27 -8.30 -16.34
C THR A 72 -31.79 -8.48 -16.42
N GLY A 73 -32.56 -7.58 -15.79
CA GLY A 73 -34.03 -7.60 -15.87
C GLY A 73 -34.57 -7.33 -17.27
N TYR A 74 -33.90 -6.48 -18.05
CA TYR A 74 -34.31 -6.15 -19.43
C TYR A 74 -33.84 -7.19 -20.46
N HIS A 75 -32.57 -7.61 -20.40
CA HIS A 75 -31.95 -8.45 -21.45
C HIS A 75 -31.94 -9.94 -21.12
N GLY A 76 -32.16 -10.32 -19.86
CA GLY A 76 -31.95 -11.69 -19.39
C GLY A 76 -30.47 -12.07 -19.25
N TYR A 77 -30.18 -13.10 -18.46
CA TYR A 77 -28.81 -13.48 -18.10
C TYR A 77 -27.95 -13.90 -19.31
N ILE A 78 -28.50 -14.69 -20.23
CA ILE A 78 -27.74 -15.29 -21.34
C ILE A 78 -27.26 -14.25 -22.34
N ALA A 79 -28.11 -13.28 -22.69
CA ALA A 79 -27.74 -12.23 -23.64
C ALA A 79 -26.70 -11.28 -23.05
N LEU A 80 -26.84 -10.93 -21.76
CA LEU A 80 -25.92 -10.04 -21.08
C LEU A 80 -24.52 -10.66 -20.91
N GLU A 81 -24.44 -11.97 -20.59
CA GLU A 81 -23.17 -12.67 -20.43
C GLU A 81 -22.35 -12.69 -21.72
N LYS A 82 -23.03 -12.89 -22.87
CA LYS A 82 -22.38 -12.82 -24.20
C LYS A 82 -21.76 -11.44 -24.47
N GLU A 83 -22.47 -10.36 -24.12
CA GLU A 83 -21.99 -8.99 -24.34
C GLU A 83 -20.81 -8.63 -23.41
N LEU A 84 -20.82 -9.12 -22.18
CA LEU A 84 -19.74 -8.90 -21.21
C LEU A 84 -18.42 -9.54 -21.66
N ILE A 85 -18.48 -10.75 -22.23
CA ILE A 85 -17.29 -11.45 -22.77
C ILE A 85 -16.66 -10.65 -23.91
N ALA A 86 -17.45 -9.99 -24.77
CA ALA A 86 -16.92 -9.18 -25.86
C ALA A 86 -16.21 -7.90 -25.37
N THR A 87 -16.52 -7.46 -24.15
CA THR A 87 -16.05 -6.22 -23.53
C THR A 87 -14.84 -6.46 -22.60
N GLU A 88 -14.36 -7.70 -22.47
CA GLU A 88 -13.26 -8.01 -21.55
C GLU A 88 -11.97 -7.24 -21.91
N ALA A 89 -11.50 -6.44 -20.95
CA ALA A 89 -10.26 -5.66 -21.08
C ALA A 89 -9.29 -6.10 -19.99
N ASP A 90 -8.07 -6.50 -20.36
CA ASP A 90 -7.05 -6.94 -19.40
C ASP A 90 -6.34 -5.74 -18.75
N PRO A 91 -6.63 -5.36 -17.49
CA PRO A 91 -5.90 -4.28 -16.84
C PRO A 91 -4.42 -4.66 -16.64
N LYS A 92 -3.50 -3.87 -17.21
CA LYS A 92 -2.06 -4.06 -16.96
C LYS A 92 -1.65 -3.30 -15.70
N VAL A 93 -1.31 -4.04 -14.66
CA VAL A 93 -0.78 -3.46 -13.41
C VAL A 93 0.74 -3.58 -13.41
N VAL A 94 1.44 -2.47 -13.19
CA VAL A 94 2.90 -2.43 -13.03
C VAL A 94 3.22 -2.29 -11.55
N ALA A 95 4.06 -3.19 -11.04
CA ALA A 95 4.56 -3.13 -9.67
C ALA A 95 5.87 -2.34 -9.62
N GLY A 96 5.92 -1.32 -8.77
CA GLY A 96 7.12 -0.57 -8.39
C GLY A 96 7.47 -0.77 -6.92
N SER A 97 8.49 -0.06 -6.45
CA SER A 97 8.82 -0.03 -5.02
C SER A 97 9.25 1.35 -4.57
N ARG A 98 8.69 1.83 -3.47
CA ARG A 98 9.07 3.07 -2.78
C ARG A 98 9.86 2.76 -1.51
N ASN A 99 10.76 3.64 -1.08
CA ASN A 99 11.48 3.49 0.18
C ASN A 99 11.12 4.64 1.13
N ILE A 100 10.67 4.31 2.34
CA ILE A 100 10.32 5.28 3.38
C ILE A 100 11.06 4.91 4.66
N ALA A 101 11.88 5.83 5.15
CA ALA A 101 12.67 5.69 6.38
C ALA A 101 13.51 4.39 6.47
N GLY A 102 13.89 3.81 5.32
CA GLY A 102 14.67 2.57 5.23
C GLY A 102 13.84 1.30 5.03
N VAL A 103 12.51 1.41 4.87
CA VAL A 103 11.59 0.30 4.59
C VAL A 103 11.15 0.37 3.13
N ARG A 104 11.32 -0.73 2.39
CA ARG A 104 10.87 -0.87 1.00
C ARG A 104 9.40 -1.30 0.97
N ILE A 105 8.57 -0.54 0.28
CA ILE A 105 7.12 -0.71 0.19
C ILE A 105 6.76 -0.90 -1.29
N PRO A 106 5.94 -1.91 -1.67
CA PRO A 106 5.49 -2.06 -3.05
C PRO A 106 4.52 -0.93 -3.43
N SER A 107 4.62 -0.45 -4.67
CA SER A 107 3.65 0.48 -5.27
C SER A 107 3.04 -0.18 -6.51
N PHE A 108 1.77 0.11 -6.79
CA PHE A 108 1.08 -0.42 -7.96
C PHE A 108 0.58 0.75 -8.80
N GLU A 109 0.86 0.70 -10.10
CA GLU A 109 0.37 1.67 -11.07
C GLU A 109 -0.42 0.96 -12.16
N LEU A 110 -1.60 1.48 -12.48
CA LEU A 110 -2.42 0.96 -13.56
C LEU A 110 -1.90 1.54 -14.88
N ARG A 111 -1.36 0.69 -15.76
CA ARG A 111 -1.12 1.05 -17.15
C ARG A 111 -2.43 0.91 -17.92
N GLY A 112 -2.97 2.04 -18.38
CA GLY A 112 -4.14 2.05 -19.25
C GLY A 112 -3.87 1.28 -20.54
N ASN A 113 -4.77 0.36 -20.88
CA ASN A 113 -4.76 -0.24 -22.21
C ASN A 113 -5.30 0.79 -23.20
N GLY A 114 -4.47 1.22 -24.16
CA GLY A 114 -4.85 2.17 -25.22
C GLY A 114 -5.82 1.60 -26.27
N LYS A 115 -6.53 0.51 -26.00
CA LYS A 115 -7.57 -0.02 -26.88
C LYS A 115 -8.92 0.49 -26.40
N PRO A 116 -9.71 1.19 -27.24
CA PRO A 116 -11.07 1.56 -26.88
C PRO A 116 -11.89 0.29 -26.62
N MET A 117 -12.59 0.23 -25.47
CA MET A 117 -13.55 -0.83 -25.20
C MET A 117 -14.60 -0.85 -26.32
N ARG A 118 -14.78 -2.00 -26.95
CA ARG A 118 -15.88 -2.19 -27.91
C ARG A 118 -17.15 -2.41 -27.10
N GLY A 119 -18.21 -1.66 -27.42
CA GLY A 119 -19.48 -1.69 -26.69
C GLY A 119 -20.53 -2.65 -27.26
N TYR A 120 -20.14 -3.56 -28.14
CA TYR A 120 -21.04 -4.51 -28.79
C TYR A 120 -20.30 -5.79 -29.19
N ASN A 121 -20.99 -6.92 -29.04
CA ASN A 121 -20.55 -8.21 -29.54
C ASN A 121 -20.83 -8.34 -31.04
N LEU A 122 -19.86 -8.91 -31.78
CA LEU A 122 -19.95 -9.06 -33.25
C LEU A 122 -20.73 -10.31 -33.67
N VAL A 123 -21.15 -11.15 -32.70
CA VAL A 123 -21.81 -12.44 -32.96
C VAL A 123 -23.30 -12.30 -33.25
N ASP A 124 -23.94 -11.20 -32.81
CA ASP A 124 -25.38 -10.95 -32.98
C ASP A 124 -25.70 -9.93 -34.12
N THR A 125 -24.71 -9.53 -34.93
CA THR A 125 -24.90 -8.77 -36.19
C THR A 125 -24.81 -9.69 -37.40
#